data_AF-A0A944D450-F1
#
_entry.id   AF-A0A944D450-F1
#
_cell.length_a   1.000
_cell.length_b   1.000
_cell.length_c   1.000
_cell.angle_alpha   90.00
_cell.angle_beta   90.00
_cell.angle_gamma   90.00
#
_symmetry.space_group_name_H-M   'P 1'
#
loop_
_entity.id
_entity.type
_entity.pdbx_description
1 polymer ?
#
loop_
_entity_poly.entity_id
_entity_poly.type
_entity_poly.pdbx_seq_one_letter_code
_entity_poly.pdbx_strand_id
1 'polypeptide(L)'
;MAENEQNTAPAEATENTAPVVDAAAEAVAAEQQAQAAAEESLPAEEVKKQDLRPGMTVRVHQKISEGDKDRIQIFQGMIIAMSGKTPESKTITVQKQSFGVWVDKIFPVASPLIEKIEVVKMAKVRHAKLNFVQSFGRRLKETFVKN
;
A
#
# COMPACT_ATOMS: atom_id res chain seq x y z
N MET A 1 23.49 -19.73 71.99
CA MET A 1 23.10 -18.47 71.30
C MET A 1 23.32 -18.75 69.81
N ALA A 2 22.34 -19.30 69.07
CA ALA A 2 21.09 -18.67 68.57
C ALA A 2 21.44 -17.42 67.74
N GLU A 3 21.36 -17.48 66.39
CA GLU A 3 20.23 -17.07 65.52
C GLU A 3 20.85 -16.10 64.45
N ASN A 4 20.40 -15.82 63.23
CA ASN A 4 19.31 -16.26 62.38
C ASN A 4 19.54 -15.72 60.93
N GLU A 5 18.86 -16.35 59.97
CA GLU A 5 18.39 -15.99 58.61
C GLU A 5 18.66 -14.64 57.88
N GLN A 6 18.82 -14.81 56.54
CA GLN A 6 18.25 -14.06 55.40
C GLN A 6 18.57 -12.55 55.15
N ASN A 7 19.08 -12.26 53.93
CA ASN A 7 18.42 -11.44 52.87
C ASN A 7 19.32 -10.42 52.10
N THR A 8 19.36 -10.62 50.76
CA THR A 8 19.47 -9.70 49.59
C THR A 8 20.46 -8.53 49.43
N ALA A 9 21.23 -8.65 48.31
CA ALA A 9 21.54 -7.69 47.21
C ALA A 9 22.42 -6.44 47.51
N PRO A 10 22.96 -5.69 46.49
CA PRO A 10 23.17 -5.89 45.04
C PRO A 10 24.63 -5.54 44.57
N ALA A 11 24.95 -5.65 43.26
CA ALA A 11 25.97 -4.91 42.45
C ALA A 11 26.51 -5.79 41.30
N GLU A 12 26.31 -5.46 40.01
CA GLU A 12 27.26 -4.76 39.09
C GLU A 12 28.58 -5.53 38.87
N ALA A 13 29.18 -5.67 37.69
CA ALA A 13 28.89 -5.38 36.29
C ALA A 13 30.02 -6.07 35.46
N THR A 14 29.78 -6.28 34.17
CA THR A 14 30.77 -6.34 33.08
C THR A 14 31.74 -7.53 33.02
N GLU A 15 31.65 -8.31 31.94
CA GLU A 15 32.72 -8.52 30.94
C GLU A 15 32.29 -9.66 30.00
N ASN A 16 31.71 -9.30 28.86
CA ASN A 16 31.78 -10.13 27.67
C ASN A 16 32.79 -9.49 26.73
N THR A 17 33.88 -10.21 26.55
CA THR A 17 35.00 -10.00 25.65
C THR A 17 34.56 -9.50 24.26
N ALA A 18 34.96 -8.28 23.92
CA ALA A 18 35.29 -7.88 22.56
C ALA A 18 36.78 -8.23 22.33
N PRO A 19 37.30 -8.50 21.10
CA PRO A 19 37.18 -7.53 20.00
C PRO A 19 37.20 -8.10 18.57
N VAL A 20 37.12 -7.16 17.62
CA VAL A 20 37.47 -7.25 16.19
C VAL A 20 36.34 -7.66 15.24
N VAL A 21 35.55 -6.66 14.82
CA VAL A 21 35.43 -6.28 13.41
C VAL A 21 35.09 -4.79 13.30
N ASP A 22 35.65 -4.22 12.24
CA ASP A 22 35.75 -2.81 11.84
C ASP A 22 34.54 -1.89 12.03
N ALA A 23 34.91 -0.64 12.28
CA ALA A 23 34.07 0.53 12.18
C ALA A 23 33.56 0.74 10.75
N ALA A 24 32.26 0.52 10.54
CA ALA A 24 31.51 1.02 9.38
C ALA A 24 30.04 1.21 9.79
N ALA A 25 29.83 2.12 10.74
CA ALA A 25 28.52 2.69 11.02
C ALA A 25 28.20 3.79 9.98
N GLU A 26 26.90 3.99 9.71
CA GLU A 26 26.30 5.11 8.96
C GLU A 26 26.45 5.12 7.42
N ALA A 27 25.62 4.36 6.68
CA ALA A 27 25.35 4.69 5.26
C ALA A 27 24.11 4.05 4.58
N VAL A 28 23.29 3.21 5.21
CA VAL A 28 22.24 2.44 4.46
C VAL A 28 20.81 2.64 4.99
N ALA A 29 20.59 3.68 5.79
CA ALA A 29 19.26 4.04 6.32
C ALA A 29 18.65 5.31 5.68
N ALA A 30 19.34 5.95 4.72
CA ALA A 30 18.94 7.26 4.20
C ALA A 30 18.42 7.25 2.75
N GLU A 31 18.47 6.12 2.02
CA GLU A 31 18.18 6.11 0.58
C GLU A 31 16.72 5.77 0.22
N GLN A 32 15.91 5.33 1.19
CA GLN A 32 14.48 5.09 0.97
C GLN A 32 13.60 6.33 1.18
N GLN A 33 14.18 7.45 1.63
CA GLN A 33 13.46 8.70 1.91
C GLN A 33 13.42 9.69 0.74
N ALA A 34 13.94 9.33 -0.44
CA ALA A 34 13.91 10.20 -1.63
C ALA A 34 12.64 10.06 -2.50
N GLN A 35 11.76 9.08 -2.27
CA GLN A 35 10.50 8.93 -3.02
C GLN A 35 9.37 9.85 -2.53
N ALA A 36 9.65 10.77 -1.61
CA ALA A 36 8.65 11.64 -0.98
C ALA A 36 8.45 13.02 -1.64
N ALA A 37 9.14 13.36 -2.75
CA ALA A 37 9.23 14.76 -3.20
C ALA A 37 8.77 15.09 -4.64
N ALA A 38 8.16 14.18 -5.42
CA ALA A 38 7.83 14.50 -6.83
C ALA A 38 6.53 13.94 -7.42
N GLU A 39 5.62 13.35 -6.65
CA GLU A 39 4.23 13.19 -7.15
C GLU A 39 3.41 14.40 -6.75
N GLU A 40 3.63 15.45 -7.54
CA GLU A 40 2.79 16.61 -7.80
C GLU A 40 1.33 16.36 -7.40
N SER A 41 0.83 17.22 -6.51
CA SER A 41 -0.51 17.21 -5.93
C SER A 41 -1.57 17.38 -7.02
N LEU A 42 -1.87 16.28 -7.71
CA LEU A 42 -3.07 16.14 -8.50
C LEU A 42 -4.22 15.95 -7.52
N PRO A 43 -5.25 16.81 -7.58
CA PRO A 43 -6.41 16.70 -6.71
C PRO A 43 -7.18 15.44 -7.05
N ALA A 44 -7.11 14.46 -6.15
CA ALA A 44 -7.93 13.28 -6.22
C ALA A 44 -9.37 13.62 -5.82
N GLU A 45 -10.33 13.39 -6.72
CA GLU A 45 -11.75 13.49 -6.38
C GLU A 45 -12.19 12.30 -5.52
N GLU A 46 -12.96 12.59 -4.46
CA GLU A 46 -13.85 11.62 -3.83
C GLU A 46 -15.04 11.34 -4.74
N VAL A 47 -14.81 10.54 -5.78
CA VAL A 47 -15.88 10.07 -6.64
C VAL A 47 -16.72 9.07 -5.85
N LYS A 48 -18.05 9.24 -5.88
CA LYS A 48 -19.00 8.27 -5.31
C LYS A 48 -18.62 6.88 -5.82
N LYS A 49 -18.49 5.91 -4.90
CA LYS A 49 -18.10 4.51 -5.16
C LYS A 49 -18.84 3.83 -6.34
N GLN A 50 -19.97 4.40 -6.77
CA GLN A 50 -20.83 3.91 -7.84
C GLN A 50 -20.32 4.23 -9.27
N ASP A 51 -19.50 5.27 -9.47
CA ASP A 51 -19.09 5.74 -10.81
C ASP A 51 -17.75 5.14 -11.33
N LEU A 52 -17.18 4.18 -10.60
CA LEU A 52 -15.98 3.47 -11.04
C LEU A 52 -16.24 2.71 -12.35
N ARG A 53 -15.29 2.78 -13.28
CA ARG A 53 -15.28 2.07 -14.55
C ARG A 53 -13.90 1.48 -14.87
N PRO A 54 -13.83 0.41 -15.68
CA PRO A 54 -12.57 -0.07 -16.23
C PRO A 54 -11.84 1.03 -17.00
N GLY A 55 -10.50 1.03 -16.94
CA GLY A 55 -9.66 2.05 -17.56
C GLY A 55 -9.38 3.27 -16.68
N MET A 56 -9.99 3.36 -15.50
CA MET A 56 -9.66 4.39 -14.50
C MET A 56 -8.46 3.95 -13.66
N THR A 57 -7.53 4.86 -13.41
CA THR A 57 -6.46 4.70 -12.42
C THR A 57 -6.96 5.21 -11.08
N VAL A 58 -6.94 4.34 -10.08
CA VAL A 58 -7.45 4.62 -8.74
C VAL A 58 -6.39 4.40 -7.68
N ARG A 59 -6.48 5.19 -6.61
CA ARG A 59 -5.78 4.98 -5.35
C ARG A 59 -6.78 4.41 -4.35
N VAL A 60 -6.57 3.16 -3.95
CA VAL A 60 -7.40 2.47 -2.96
C VAL A 60 -6.68 2.55 -1.61
N HIS A 61 -7.33 3.19 -0.63
CA HIS A 61 -6.84 3.27 0.74
C HIS A 61 -7.38 2.08 1.53
N GLN A 62 -6.52 1.09 1.75
CA GLN A 62 -6.85 -0.12 2.48
C GLN A 62 -6.37 0.00 3.92
N LYS A 63 -7.29 -0.13 4.86
CA LYS A 63 -6.98 -0.29 6.28
C LYS A 63 -6.51 -1.72 6.52
N ILE A 64 -5.30 -1.86 7.06
CA ILE A 64 -4.71 -3.13 7.47
C ILE A 64 -4.41 -3.02 8.96
N SER A 65 -5.03 -3.88 9.74
CA SER A 65 -4.82 -4.03 11.18
C SER A 65 -3.89 -5.23 11.41
N GLU A 66 -2.67 -4.98 11.87
CA GLU A 66 -1.70 -6.02 12.26
C GLU A 66 -1.52 -5.97 13.78
N GLY A 67 -2.32 -6.76 14.50
CA GLY A 67 -2.36 -6.73 15.97
C GLY A 67 -2.98 -5.44 16.50
N ASP A 68 -2.24 -4.72 17.34
CA ASP A 68 -2.72 -3.50 18.02
C ASP A 68 -2.58 -2.22 17.19
N LYS A 69 -2.00 -2.29 15.97
CA LYS A 69 -1.73 -1.10 15.15
C LYS A 69 -2.43 -1.16 13.80
N ASP A 70 -3.18 -0.09 13.54
CA ASP A 70 -3.82 0.16 12.25
C ASP A 70 -2.88 0.97 11.35
N ARG A 71 -2.73 0.52 10.09
CA ARG A 71 -2.05 1.26 9.03
C ARG A 71 -2.93 1.35 7.79
N ILE A 72 -2.80 2.45 7.06
CA ILE A 72 -3.46 2.63 5.76
C ILE A 72 -2.42 2.33 4.68
N GLN A 73 -2.61 1.23 3.96
CA GLN A 73 -1.82 0.92 2.78
C GLN A 73 -2.53 1.47 1.55
N ILE A 74 -1.81 2.24 0.75
CA ILE A 74 -2.34 2.79 -0.50
C ILE A 74 -1.95 1.87 -1.65
N PHE A 75 -2.93 1.41 -2.41
CA PHE A 75 -2.73 0.66 -3.64
C PHE A 75 -3.17 1.51 -4.84
N GLN A 76 -2.19 2.02 -5.59
CA GLN A 76 -2.44 2.77 -6.83
C GLN A 76 -2.32 1.85 -8.04
N GLY A 77 -3.37 1.74 -8.84
CA GLY A 77 -3.35 0.95 -10.06
C GLY A 77 -4.55 1.21 -10.97
N MET A 78 -4.59 0.54 -12.11
CA MET A 78 -5.68 0.68 -13.07
C MET A 78 -6.75 -0.39 -12.82
N ILE A 79 -8.02 0.01 -12.89
CA ILE A 79 -9.15 -0.93 -12.89
C ILE A 79 -9.17 -1.66 -14.22
N ILE A 80 -8.89 -2.96 -14.20
CA ILE A 80 -8.91 -3.80 -15.41
C ILE A 80 -10.27 -4.44 -15.63
N ALA A 81 -11.01 -4.70 -14.56
CA ALA A 81 -12.31 -5.35 -14.61
C ALA A 81 -13.17 -4.92 -13.43
N MET A 82 -14.47 -4.96 -13.65
CA MET A 82 -15.47 -4.80 -12.61
C MET A 82 -16.49 -5.92 -12.72
N SER A 83 -16.91 -6.45 -11.58
CA SER A 83 -17.85 -7.57 -11.50
C SER A 83 -18.87 -7.33 -10.38
N GLY A 84 -19.97 -8.08 -10.41
CA GLY A 84 -21.09 -7.91 -9.48
C GLY A 84 -22.25 -7.12 -10.08
N LYS A 85 -23.48 -7.55 -9.76
CA LYS A 85 -24.74 -6.93 -10.25
C LYS A 85 -25.37 -5.99 -9.23
N THR A 86 -25.13 -6.24 -7.94
CA THR A 86 -25.69 -5.46 -6.82
C THR A 86 -24.63 -4.50 -6.30
N PRO A 87 -24.99 -3.33 -5.75
CA PRO A 87 -24.02 -2.39 -5.18
C PRO A 87 -23.10 -3.02 -4.12
N GLU A 88 -23.64 -3.94 -3.32
CA GLU A 88 -22.92 -4.61 -2.23
C GLU A 88 -21.95 -5.71 -2.73
N SER A 89 -22.32 -6.40 -3.82
CA SER A 89 -21.48 -7.45 -4.42
C SER A 89 -20.52 -6.93 -5.49
N LYS A 90 -20.48 -5.61 -5.69
CA LYS A 90 -19.64 -4.98 -6.71
C LYS A 90 -18.18 -5.09 -6.30
N THR A 91 -17.37 -5.68 -7.16
CA THR A 91 -15.91 -5.81 -6.99
C THR A 91 -15.18 -5.13 -8.13
N ILE A 92 -14.02 -4.59 -7.83
CA ILE A 92 -13.09 -4.02 -8.80
C ILE A 92 -11.78 -4.80 -8.75
N THR A 93 -11.23 -5.10 -9.91
CA THR A 93 -9.89 -5.67 -10.02
C THR A 93 -8.95 -4.57 -10.43
N VAL A 94 -8.00 -4.25 -9.56
CA VAL A 94 -6.99 -3.20 -9.75
C VAL A 94 -5.64 -3.85 -9.99
N GLN A 95 -4.98 -3.48 -11.07
CA GLN A 95 -3.68 -4.00 -11.49
C GLN A 95 -2.61 -2.91 -11.44
N LYS A 96 -1.43 -3.25 -10.93
CA LYS A 96 -0.24 -2.39 -10.91
C LYS A 96 1.01 -3.23 -11.20
N GLN A 97 2.00 -2.66 -11.87
CA GLN A 97 3.35 -3.22 -11.86
C GLN A 97 4.09 -2.83 -10.57
N SER A 98 4.55 -3.82 -9.81
CA SER A 98 5.31 -3.66 -8.57
C SER A 98 6.56 -4.52 -8.64
N PHE A 99 7.75 -3.92 -8.45
CA PHE A 99 9.04 -4.63 -8.49
C PHE A 99 9.21 -5.52 -9.74
N GLY A 100 8.81 -5.01 -10.92
CA GLY A 100 8.91 -5.74 -12.19
C GLY A 100 7.82 -6.79 -12.42
N VAL A 101 7.00 -7.12 -11.43
CA VAL A 101 5.92 -8.10 -11.52
C VAL A 101 4.56 -7.40 -11.55
N TRP A 102 3.62 -7.95 -12.33
CA TRP A 102 2.24 -7.47 -12.35
C TRP A 102 1.48 -8.05 -11.16
N VAL A 103 0.92 -7.18 -10.34
CA VAL A 103 0.15 -7.55 -9.15
C VAL A 103 -1.29 -7.09 -9.32
N ASP A 104 -2.20 -8.06 -9.22
CA ASP A 104 -3.63 -7.85 -9.28
C ASP A 104 -4.22 -7.97 -7.88
N LYS A 105 -5.02 -6.99 -7.48
CA LYS A 105 -5.81 -7.03 -6.25
C LYS A 105 -7.28 -6.84 -6.56
N ILE A 106 -8.11 -7.67 -5.94
CA ILE A 106 -9.57 -7.58 -6.04
C ILE A 106 -10.08 -6.89 -4.79
N PHE A 107 -10.82 -5.80 -4.98
CA PHE A 107 -11.38 -5.01 -3.91
C PHE A 107 -12.92 -5.01 -4.00
N PRO A 108 -13.63 -5.43 -2.95
CA PRO A 108 -15.08 -5.23 -2.87
C PRO A 108 -15.36 -3.75 -2.59
N VAL A 109 -16.20 -3.12 -3.41
CA VAL A 109 -16.49 -1.68 -3.33
C VAL A 109 -17.16 -1.30 -2.00
N ALA A 110 -18.01 -2.19 -1.48
CA ALA A 110 -18.71 -2.02 -0.22
C ALA A 110 -17.91 -2.50 1.01
N SER A 111 -16.63 -2.87 0.85
CA SER A 111 -15.84 -3.39 1.98
C SER A 111 -15.59 -2.30 3.03
N PRO A 112 -15.74 -2.61 4.34
CA PRO A 112 -15.40 -1.68 5.42
C PRO A 112 -13.88 -1.50 5.60
N LEU A 113 -13.08 -2.38 5.00
CA LEU A 113 -11.62 -2.29 5.01
C LEU A 113 -11.09 -1.18 4.08
N ILE A 114 -11.94 -0.63 3.22
CA ILE A 114 -11.57 0.43 2.29
C ILE A 114 -12.12 1.75 2.82
N GLU A 115 -11.21 2.62 3.22
CA GLU A 115 -11.54 3.93 3.76
C GLU A 115 -12.02 4.85 2.63
N LYS A 116 -11.22 4.97 1.57
CA LYS A 116 -11.54 5.78 0.39
C LYS A 116 -10.98 5.20 -0.90
N ILE A 117 -11.64 5.55 -2.00
CA ILE A 117 -11.19 5.25 -3.36
C ILE A 117 -11.14 6.57 -4.11
N GLU A 118 -9.94 6.94 -4.52
CA GLU A 118 -9.64 8.19 -5.22
C GLU A 118 -9.36 7.91 -6.68
N VAL A 119 -9.93 8.70 -7.59
CA VAL A 119 -9.65 8.60 -9.02
C VAL A 119 -8.57 9.60 -9.40
N VAL A 120 -7.48 9.11 -10.01
CA VAL A 120 -6.35 9.95 -10.42
C VAL A 120 -6.42 10.26 -11.92
N LYS A 121 -6.68 9.23 -12.73
CA LYS A 121 -6.66 9.33 -14.21
C LYS A 121 -7.78 8.49 -14.80
N MET A 122 -8.25 8.85 -15.99
CA MET A 122 -9.20 8.05 -16.74
C MET A 122 -8.68 7.78 -18.15
N ALA A 123 -8.56 6.52 -18.53
CA ALA A 123 -8.23 6.13 -19.89
C ALA A 123 -9.48 5.76 -20.68
N LYS A 124 -9.53 6.17 -21.95
CA LYS A 124 -10.63 5.80 -22.85
C LYS A 124 -10.48 4.34 -23.27
N VAL A 125 -11.37 3.50 -22.78
CA VAL A 125 -11.41 2.06 -23.10
C VAL A 125 -12.65 1.69 -23.90
N ARG A 126 -12.52 0.63 -24.70
CA ARG A 126 -13.65 0.05 -25.47
C ARG A 126 -14.13 -1.29 -24.92
N HIS A 127 -13.31 -1.94 -24.09
CA HIS A 127 -13.61 -3.25 -23.53
C HIS A 127 -13.96 -3.14 -22.05
N ALA A 128 -14.89 -3.98 -21.60
CA ALA A 128 -15.29 -4.07 -20.20
C ALA A 128 -14.25 -4.79 -19.32
N LYS A 129 -13.39 -5.63 -19.92
CA LYS A 129 -12.27 -6.30 -19.24
C LYS A 129 -10.98 -6.06 -20.03
N LEU A 130 -9.93 -5.62 -19.34
CA LEU A 130 -8.67 -5.15 -19.91
C LEU A 130 -7.52 -6.13 -19.68
N ASN A 131 -7.78 -7.43 -19.82
CA ASN A 131 -6.76 -8.49 -19.61
C ASN A 131 -5.54 -8.34 -20.55
N PHE A 132 -5.70 -7.60 -21.65
CA PHE A 132 -4.67 -7.41 -22.67
C PHE A 132 -3.61 -6.36 -22.28
N VAL A 133 -3.83 -5.57 -21.22
CA VAL A 133 -2.92 -4.47 -20.83
C VAL A 133 -1.52 -4.97 -20.49
N GLN A 134 -1.42 -6.16 -19.90
CA GLN A 134 -0.14 -6.77 -19.56
C GLN A 134 0.65 -7.21 -20.81
N SER A 135 -0.04 -7.73 -21.83
CA SER A 135 0.58 -8.42 -22.97
C SER A 135 1.00 -7.46 -24.07
N PHE A 136 0.24 -6.39 -24.28
CA PHE A 136 0.55 -5.40 -25.30
C PHE A 136 1.07 -4.16 -24.59
N GLY A 137 2.37 -3.87 -24.70
CA GLY A 137 3.00 -2.63 -24.21
C GLY A 137 2.46 -1.33 -24.84
N ARG A 138 1.26 -1.36 -25.41
CA ARG A 138 0.51 -0.20 -25.87
C ARG A 138 -0.11 0.49 -24.66
N ARG A 139 0.40 1.67 -24.36
CA ARG A 139 -0.17 2.57 -23.37
C ARG A 139 -1.54 3.05 -23.83
N LEU A 140 -2.53 3.00 -22.93
CA LEU A 140 -3.87 3.52 -23.22
C LEU A 140 -3.84 5.05 -23.30
N LYS A 141 -4.78 5.63 -24.06
CA LYS A 141 -4.92 7.09 -24.15
C LYS A 141 -5.60 7.60 -22.87
N GLU A 142 -4.79 8.21 -22.00
CA GLU A 142 -5.19 8.76 -20.71
C GLU A 142 -5.69 10.21 -20.86
N THR A 143 -6.75 10.53 -20.12
CA THR A 143 -7.26 11.87 -19.88
C THR A 143 -7.21 12.10 -18.36
N PHE A 144 -6.73 13.27 -17.93
CA PHE A 144 -6.78 13.67 -16.53
C PHE A 144 -8.20 14.08 -16.17
N VAL A 145 -8.67 13.64 -15.00
CA VAL A 145 -9.93 14.14 -14.45
C VAL A 145 -9.68 15.60 -14.04
N LYS A 146 -10.48 16.53 -14.55
CA LYS A 146 -10.43 17.96 -14.20
C LYS A 146 -11.40 18.23 -13.06
N ASN A 147 -10.94 19.00 -12.08
CA ASN A 147 -11.70 19.58 -10.97
C ASN A 147 -12.87 20.46 -11.41
#